data_AF-A0A958G8H8-F1
#
_entry.id   AF-A0A958G8H8-F1
#
_cell.length_a   1.000
_cell.length_b   1.000
_cell.length_c   1.000
_cell.angle_alpha   90.00
_cell.angle_beta   90.00
_cell.angle_gamma   90.00
#
_symmetry.space_group_name_H-M   'P 1'
#
loop_
_entity.id
_entity.type
_entity.pdbx_description
1 polymer ?
#
loop_
_entity_poly.entity_id
_entity_poly.type
_entity_poly.pdbx_seq_one_letter_code
_entity_poly.pdbx_strand_id
1 'polypeptide(L)'
;MNKWRTISANTGGLVLRLTAVLGLLAGMALLAPLQAGNEPVPAELPEAEEDSTVAAYRSYRSNSTWETLVSLPGTIAYLPLKLLGSGLSGLVAYVDETKLVQKTYDVLVTDDRKRGLYPISAPPIGFGAKFFQKGLLTEKSKLSLSASHGLRGRQKYQFSMKRIQLGGPLAADMLVKYHLQPDEAFFGIESAFENGSDVDDDRTNYLLEQSFGEVKLGADVGDRFSAKAVAGYEVNSARGGK
;
A
#
# COMPACT_ATOMS: atom_id res chain seq x y z
N MET A 1 -52.77 -9.18 3.91
CA MET A 1 -52.59 -7.73 3.68
C MET A 1 -51.20 -7.34 4.17
N ASN A 2 -50.24 -7.16 3.26
CA ASN A 2 -48.83 -6.89 3.61
C ASN A 2 -48.57 -5.39 3.63
N LYS A 3 -48.18 -4.85 4.79
CA LYS A 3 -47.74 -3.46 4.96
C LYS A 3 -46.27 -3.35 4.52
N TRP A 4 -46.03 -2.67 3.41
CA TRP A 4 -44.70 -2.22 3.01
C TRP A 4 -44.28 -1.04 3.90
N ARG A 5 -43.17 -1.20 4.64
CA ARG A 5 -42.51 -0.09 5.34
C ARG A 5 -41.49 0.55 4.40
N THR A 6 -41.74 1.80 4.03
CA THR A 6 -40.81 2.65 3.30
C THR A 6 -39.72 3.14 4.26
N ILE A 7 -38.47 2.77 3.99
CA ILE A 7 -37.29 3.29 4.70
C ILE A 7 -36.82 4.52 3.91
N SER A 8 -37.03 5.71 4.48
CA SER A 8 -36.45 6.96 3.98
C SER A 8 -35.00 7.05 4.45
N ALA A 9 -34.07 6.95 3.51
CA ALA A 9 -32.64 7.14 3.79
C ALA A 9 -32.29 8.62 3.68
N ASN A 10 -31.81 9.19 4.79
CA ASN A 10 -31.37 10.57 4.90
C ASN A 10 -30.00 10.75 4.20
N THR A 11 -30.02 11.07 2.91
CA THR A 11 -28.84 11.12 2.01
C THR A 11 -28.03 12.41 2.13
N GLY A 12 -28.53 13.45 2.81
CA GLY A 12 -27.89 14.77 2.83
C GLY A 12 -26.59 14.87 3.64
N GLY A 13 -26.39 14.02 4.66
CA GLY A 13 -25.21 14.08 5.54
C GLY A 13 -23.98 13.29 5.04
N LEU A 14 -24.14 12.46 4.00
CA LEU A 14 -23.14 11.48 3.58
C LEU A 14 -22.14 12.08 2.58
N VAL A 15 -22.58 13.06 1.78
CA VAL A 15 -21.77 13.70 0.73
C VAL A 15 -20.69 14.61 1.33
N LEU A 16 -20.99 15.30 2.45
CA LEU A 16 -20.07 16.25 3.08
C LEU A 16 -18.98 15.57 3.93
N ARG A 17 -19.18 14.30 4.30
CA ARG A 17 -18.19 13.49 5.04
C ARG A 17 -17.24 12.74 4.10
N LEU A 18 -17.66 12.45 2.87
CA LEU A 18 -16.83 11.72 1.89
C LEU A 18 -15.70 12.59 1.31
N THR A 19 -15.93 13.89 1.12
CA THR A 19 -14.92 14.82 0.58
C THR A 19 -13.77 15.10 1.55
N ALA A 20 -14.03 15.10 2.86
CA ALA A 20 -12.97 15.27 3.88
C ALA A 20 -12.04 14.03 3.99
N VAL A 21 -12.57 12.83 3.77
CA VAL A 21 -11.81 11.57 3.85
C VAL A 21 -10.90 11.39 2.62
N LEU A 22 -11.33 11.83 1.44
CA LEU A 22 -10.53 11.77 0.21
C LEU A 22 -9.31 12.71 0.23
N GLY A 23 -9.42 13.89 0.85
CA GLY A 23 -8.28 14.81 1.01
C GLY A 23 -7.18 14.27 1.93
N LEU A 24 -7.54 13.48 2.95
CA LEU A 24 -6.61 12.95 3.94
C LEU A 24 -5.85 11.71 3.45
N LEU A 25 -6.45 10.92 2.56
CA LEU A 25 -5.83 9.74 1.96
C LEU A 25 -4.75 10.08 0.92
N ALA A 26 -4.83 11.23 0.24
CA ALA A 26 -3.77 11.71 -0.64
C ALA A 26 -2.47 12.09 0.12
N GLY A 27 -2.56 12.41 1.41
CA GLY A 27 -1.40 12.75 2.25
C GLY A 27 -0.62 11.54 2.79
N MET A 28 -1.28 10.40 3.03
CA MET A 28 -0.62 9.22 3.64
C MET A 28 0.26 8.43 2.65
N ALA A 29 0.05 8.57 1.34
CA ALA A 29 0.86 7.89 0.33
C ALA A 29 2.30 8.44 0.20
N LEU A 30 2.59 9.62 0.79
CA LEU A 30 3.91 10.27 0.79
C LEU A 30 4.75 9.97 2.04
N LEU A 31 4.26 9.13 2.96
CA LEU A 31 4.85 8.93 4.30
C LEU A 31 5.28 7.50 4.60
N ALA A 32 5.47 6.62 3.61
CA ALA A 32 6.04 5.30 3.86
C ALA A 32 7.56 5.42 4.19
N PRO A 33 8.01 5.24 5.44
CA PRO A 33 9.42 5.40 5.78
C PRO A 33 10.16 4.09 5.60
N LEU A 34 11.43 4.23 5.18
CA LEU A 34 12.50 3.26 5.37
C LEU A 34 12.54 2.81 6.84
N GLN A 35 12.18 1.56 7.11
CA GLN A 35 12.70 0.82 8.26
C GLN A 35 13.94 0.04 7.79
N ALA A 36 15.07 0.73 7.75
CA ALA A 36 16.39 0.08 7.70
C ALA A 36 16.82 -0.25 9.14
N GLY A 37 17.43 -1.41 9.30
CA GLY A 37 17.57 -2.17 10.54
C GLY A 37 18.21 -1.43 11.73
N ASN A 38 17.66 -1.72 12.91
CA ASN A 38 18.40 -1.67 14.17
C ASN A 38 19.46 -2.79 14.15
N GLU A 39 20.71 -2.46 13.85
CA GLU A 39 21.84 -3.30 14.27
C GLU A 39 22.18 -3.00 15.73
N PRO A 40 22.44 -4.02 16.57
CA PRO A 40 22.89 -3.82 17.94
C PRO A 40 24.32 -3.26 17.96
N VAL A 41 24.49 -2.12 18.61
CA VAL A 41 25.80 -1.51 18.90
C VAL A 41 26.58 -2.43 19.84
N PRO A 42 27.82 -2.83 19.51
CA PRO A 42 28.65 -3.61 20.42
C PRO A 42 28.99 -2.79 21.66
N ALA A 43 28.78 -3.39 22.83
CA ALA A 43 29.17 -2.85 24.12
C ALA A 43 30.68 -2.90 24.30
N GLU A 44 31.21 -1.85 24.93
CA GLU A 44 32.59 -1.64 25.39
C GLU A 44 33.57 -1.09 24.35
N LEU A 45 33.67 0.25 24.34
CA LEU A 45 34.86 0.95 23.87
C LEU A 45 35.81 1.11 25.07
N PRO A 46 37.13 0.91 24.89
CA PRO A 46 38.12 1.19 25.93
C PRO A 46 38.10 2.68 26.29
N GLU A 47 38.27 2.98 27.58
CA GLU A 47 38.39 4.35 28.11
C GLU A 47 39.59 5.03 27.43
N ALA A 48 39.29 5.97 26.54
CA ALA A 48 40.31 6.81 25.90
C ALA A 48 40.79 7.84 26.93
N GLU A 49 42.10 7.84 27.19
CA GLU A 49 42.79 8.88 27.96
C GLU A 49 42.41 10.27 27.41
N GLU A 50 42.12 11.22 28.31
CA GLU A 50 41.79 12.60 27.96
C GLU A 50 42.97 13.27 27.25
N ASP A 51 42.97 13.16 25.92
CA ASP A 51 43.93 13.83 25.08
C ASP A 51 43.67 15.35 25.14
N SER A 52 44.66 16.08 25.65
CA SER A 52 44.64 17.55 25.87
C SER A 52 44.39 18.39 24.60
N THR A 53 44.29 17.74 23.44
CA THR A 53 43.93 18.33 22.15
C THR A 53 42.44 18.70 22.05
N VAL A 54 41.55 18.08 22.84
CA VAL A 54 40.09 18.35 22.78
C VAL A 54 39.72 19.71 23.38
N ALA A 55 40.52 20.23 24.32
CA ALA A 55 40.31 21.56 24.88
C ALA A 55 40.54 22.69 23.86
N ALA A 56 41.46 22.50 22.91
CA ALA A 56 41.70 23.46 21.83
C ALA A 56 40.52 23.55 20.85
N TYR A 57 39.82 22.43 20.61
CA TYR A 57 38.67 22.37 19.69
C TYR A 57 37.39 23.05 20.22
N ARG A 58 37.26 23.28 21.54
CA ARG A 58 36.12 24.02 22.09
C ARG A 58 36.18 25.54 21.85
N SER A 59 37.33 26.09 21.46
CA SER A 59 37.51 27.54 21.28
C SER A 59 37.09 28.07 19.90
N TYR A 60 36.85 27.20 18.92
CA TYR A 60 36.45 27.60 17.56
C TYR A 60 34.93 27.65 17.32
N ARG A 61 34.16 27.81 18.40
CA ARG A 61 32.70 28.03 18.32
C ARG A 61 32.36 29.50 18.55
N SER A 62 33.17 30.41 18.04
CA SER A 62 32.77 31.82 17.92
C SER A 62 31.88 31.92 16.69
N ASN A 63 30.59 32.15 16.91
CA ASN A 63 29.59 32.47 15.89
C ASN A 63 30.07 33.66 15.05
N SER A 64 30.80 33.39 13.97
CA SER A 64 31.13 34.39 12.98
C SER A 64 29.85 34.66 12.19
N THR A 65 29.34 35.88 12.29
CA THR A 65 28.26 36.38 11.45
C THR A 65 28.56 36.13 9.97
N TRP A 66 29.84 36.01 9.62
CA TRP A 66 30.31 35.68 8.28
C TRP A 66 30.09 34.21 7.89
N GLU A 67 30.34 33.25 8.79
CA GLU A 67 30.02 31.84 8.50
C GLU A 67 28.51 31.64 8.28
N THR A 68 27.69 32.38 9.02
CA THR A 68 26.23 32.38 8.84
C THR A 68 25.83 32.95 7.48
N LEU A 69 26.46 34.04 7.03
CA LEU A 69 26.17 34.68 5.75
C LEU A 69 26.67 33.87 4.55
N VAL A 70 27.79 33.15 4.68
CA VAL A 70 28.31 32.22 3.65
C VAL A 70 27.46 30.95 3.57
N SER A 71 26.88 30.50 4.69
CA SER A 71 25.95 29.35 4.73
C SER A 71 24.51 29.68 4.31
N LEU A 72 24.18 30.97 4.17
CA LEU A 72 22.82 31.47 3.93
C LEU A 72 22.23 30.95 2.61
N PRO A 73 22.96 30.89 1.48
CA PRO A 73 22.46 30.29 0.24
C PRO A 73 22.13 28.80 0.38
N GLY A 74 22.99 28.04 1.08
CA GLY A 74 22.73 26.64 1.38
C GLY A 74 21.50 26.46 2.27
N THR A 75 21.37 27.29 3.31
CA THR A 75 20.23 27.24 4.22
C THR A 75 18.91 27.57 3.51
N ILE A 76 18.89 28.53 2.59
CA ILE A 76 17.72 28.84 1.75
C ILE A 76 17.37 27.66 0.84
N ALA A 77 18.37 26.99 0.25
CA ALA A 77 18.16 25.81 -0.59
C ALA A 77 17.56 24.63 0.21
N TYR A 78 17.92 24.46 1.48
CA TYR A 78 17.40 23.40 2.36
C TYR A 78 16.12 23.80 3.13
N LEU A 79 15.73 25.08 3.13
CA LEU A 79 14.56 25.59 3.84
C LEU A 79 13.25 24.86 3.46
N PRO A 80 12.96 24.57 2.17
CA PRO A 80 11.74 23.86 1.79
C PRO A 80 11.69 22.44 2.37
N LEU A 81 12.82 21.73 2.36
CA LEU A 81 12.94 20.39 2.95
C LEU A 81 12.72 20.42 4.47
N LYS A 82 13.25 21.44 5.15
CA LYS A 82 13.07 21.60 6.60
C LYS A 82 11.64 21.95 6.98
N LEU A 83 10.99 22.84 6.20
CA LEU A 83 9.57 23.17 6.36
C LEU A 83 8.68 21.94 6.12
N LEU A 84 8.99 21.14 5.09
CA LEU A 84 8.30 19.87 4.85
C LEU A 84 8.48 18.90 6.03
N GLY A 85 9.70 18.69 6.52
CA GLY A 85 9.96 17.81 7.66
C GLY A 85 9.24 18.23 8.94
N SER A 86 9.28 19.53 9.28
CA SER A 86 8.56 20.06 10.45
C SER A 86 7.04 19.97 10.31
N GLY A 87 6.49 20.27 9.13
CA GLY A 87 5.07 20.10 8.83
C GLY A 87 4.61 18.64 8.93
N LEU A 88 5.41 17.70 8.46
CA LEU A 88 5.14 16.26 8.59
C LEU A 88 5.14 15.80 10.05
N SER A 89 6.10 16.28 10.86
CA SER A 89 6.14 15.95 12.29
C SER A 89 4.89 16.45 13.05
N GLY A 90 4.40 17.65 12.72
CA GLY A 90 3.16 18.19 13.28
C GLY A 90 1.91 17.41 12.82
N LEU A 91 1.88 16.98 11.55
CA LEU A 91 0.82 16.12 11.02
C LEU A 91 0.78 14.75 11.72
N VAL A 92 1.95 14.13 11.93
CA VAL A 92 2.06 12.85 12.63
C VAL A 92 1.60 12.99 14.08
N ALA A 93 2.06 14.03 14.79
CA ALA A 93 1.63 14.31 16.16
C ALA A 93 0.10 14.55 16.24
N TYR A 94 -0.47 15.32 15.32
CA TYR A 94 -1.91 15.57 15.26
C TYR A 94 -2.71 14.29 14.99
N VAL A 95 -2.25 13.44 14.07
CA VAL A 95 -2.91 12.16 13.74
C VAL A 95 -2.90 11.21 14.95
N ASP A 96 -1.80 11.18 15.70
CA ASP A 96 -1.65 10.36 16.90
C ASP A 96 -2.53 10.89 18.06
N GLU A 97 -2.46 12.18 18.35
CA GLU A 97 -3.26 12.83 19.40
C GLU A 97 -4.77 12.70 19.17
N THR A 98 -5.24 12.85 17.93
CA THR A 98 -6.67 12.76 17.61
C THR A 98 -7.19 11.33 17.48
N LYS A 99 -6.30 10.32 17.51
CA LYS A 99 -6.58 8.91 17.23
C LYS A 99 -7.40 8.73 15.94
N LEU A 100 -7.11 9.57 14.94
CA LEU A 100 -7.93 9.70 13.74
C LEU A 100 -7.99 8.39 12.95
N VAL A 101 -6.86 7.67 12.92
CA VAL A 101 -6.75 6.33 12.31
C VAL A 101 -7.69 5.33 12.99
N GLN A 102 -7.71 5.31 14.32
CA GLN A 102 -8.55 4.39 15.08
C GLN A 102 -10.04 4.70 14.93
N LYS A 103 -10.42 5.99 14.98
CA LYS A 103 -11.81 6.41 14.72
C LYS A 103 -12.26 6.07 13.30
N THR A 104 -11.39 6.26 12.32
CA THR A 104 -11.69 5.90 10.93
C THR A 104 -11.85 4.39 10.79
N TYR A 105 -10.99 3.61 11.45
CA TYR A 105 -11.12 2.15 11.52
C TYR A 105 -12.45 1.73 12.16
N ASP A 106 -12.85 2.33 13.28
CA ASP A 106 -14.09 2.00 13.99
C ASP A 106 -15.36 2.37 13.18
N VAL A 107 -15.29 3.40 12.33
CA VAL A 107 -16.39 3.72 11.39
C VAL A 107 -16.45 2.73 10.23
N LEU A 108 -15.31 2.23 9.81
CA LEU A 108 -15.14 1.38 8.63
C LEU A 108 -15.26 -0.11 8.91
N VAL A 109 -15.15 -0.52 10.17
CA VAL A 109 -15.21 -1.90 10.63
C VAL A 109 -16.34 -2.00 11.64
N THR A 110 -17.18 -3.02 11.52
CA THR A 110 -18.26 -3.20 12.49
C THR A 110 -17.75 -3.62 13.85
N ASP A 111 -18.55 -3.37 14.89
CA ASP A 111 -18.20 -3.66 16.29
C ASP A 111 -17.75 -5.11 16.51
N ASP A 112 -18.33 -6.05 15.76
CA ASP A 112 -17.99 -7.48 15.79
C ASP A 112 -16.68 -7.84 15.07
N ARG A 113 -16.05 -6.88 14.38
CA ARG A 113 -14.84 -7.01 13.55
C ARG A 113 -14.91 -8.12 12.50
N LYS A 114 -16.12 -8.56 12.14
CA LYS A 114 -16.33 -9.60 11.13
C LYS A 114 -16.36 -9.00 9.74
N ARG A 115 -16.94 -7.82 9.57
CA ARG A 115 -17.02 -7.12 8.28
C ARG A 115 -16.38 -5.73 8.37
N GLY A 116 -15.82 -5.28 7.26
CA GLY A 116 -15.27 -3.94 7.17
C GLY A 116 -14.81 -3.58 5.78
N LEU A 117 -14.63 -2.28 5.56
CA LEU A 117 -14.22 -1.69 4.30
C LEU A 117 -13.08 -0.73 4.59
N TYR A 118 -11.84 -1.03 4.20
CA TYR A 118 -10.74 -0.08 4.36
C TYR A 118 -10.28 0.47 3.01
N PRO A 119 -9.94 1.77 2.94
CA PRO A 119 -9.30 2.32 1.76
C PRO A 119 -7.93 1.65 1.57
N ILE A 120 -7.56 1.46 0.32
CA ILE A 120 -6.22 1.01 -0.06
C ILE A 120 -5.60 2.08 -0.95
N SER A 121 -4.40 2.52 -0.59
CA SER A 121 -3.57 3.39 -1.43
C SER A 121 -2.21 2.73 -1.59
N ALA A 122 -1.78 2.50 -2.82
CA ALA A 122 -0.43 2.01 -3.09
C ALA A 122 0.06 2.64 -4.40
N PRO A 123 1.29 3.16 -4.45
CA PRO A 123 1.93 3.48 -5.73
C PRO A 123 2.26 2.17 -6.48
N PRO A 124 2.03 2.05 -7.80
CA PRO A 124 1.32 2.93 -8.74
C PRO A 124 -0.20 2.68 -8.84
N ILE A 125 -0.72 1.80 -7.98
CA ILE A 125 -2.10 1.29 -7.91
C ILE A 125 -3.16 2.38 -7.62
N GLY A 126 -2.76 3.57 -7.17
CA GLY A 126 -3.63 4.73 -6.91
C GLY A 126 -4.53 4.54 -5.71
N PHE A 127 -5.84 4.76 -5.88
CA PHE A 127 -6.86 4.70 -4.83
C PHE A 127 -7.79 3.51 -5.03
N GLY A 128 -8.19 2.86 -3.95
CA GLY A 128 -9.16 1.78 -3.98
C GLY A 128 -9.77 1.51 -2.62
N ALA A 129 -10.54 0.44 -2.56
CA ALA A 129 -11.10 -0.06 -1.32
C ALA A 129 -11.02 -1.58 -1.26
N LYS A 130 -10.91 -2.09 -0.04
CA LYS A 130 -10.94 -3.51 0.25
C LYS A 130 -12.01 -3.81 1.30
N PHE A 131 -13.00 -4.56 0.86
CA PHE A 131 -14.01 -5.15 1.72
C PHE A 131 -13.54 -6.51 2.23
N PHE A 132 -13.83 -6.83 3.48
CA PHE A 132 -13.67 -8.18 4.01
C PHE A 132 -14.87 -8.60 4.82
N GLN A 133 -15.14 -9.90 4.83
CA GLN A 133 -16.13 -10.53 5.70
C GLN A 133 -15.58 -11.87 6.21
N LYS A 134 -15.45 -12.00 7.53
CA LYS A 134 -15.10 -13.24 8.24
C LYS A 134 -16.38 -14.00 8.57
N GLY A 135 -16.32 -15.31 8.61
CA GLY A 135 -17.45 -16.12 9.05
C GLY A 135 -18.56 -16.29 8.02
N LEU A 136 -18.30 -16.09 6.71
CA LEU A 136 -19.37 -16.08 5.70
C LEU A 136 -19.97 -17.47 5.46
N LEU A 137 -19.13 -18.50 5.30
CA LEU A 137 -19.58 -19.90 5.12
C LEU A 137 -19.33 -20.72 6.39
N THR A 138 -18.15 -20.57 6.97
CA THR A 138 -17.74 -21.21 8.24
C THR A 138 -17.10 -20.17 9.14
N GLU A 139 -17.04 -20.42 10.45
CA GLU A 139 -16.46 -19.48 11.42
C GLU A 139 -15.03 -19.03 11.06
N LYS A 140 -14.25 -19.93 10.47
CA LYS A 140 -12.86 -19.67 10.04
C LYS A 140 -12.75 -19.09 8.63
N SER A 141 -13.83 -19.11 7.84
CA SER A 141 -13.82 -18.61 6.46
C SER A 141 -13.65 -17.09 6.40
N LYS A 142 -13.01 -16.60 5.34
CA LYS A 142 -12.86 -15.17 5.09
C LYS A 142 -13.02 -14.85 3.62
N LEU A 143 -14.04 -14.06 3.30
CA LEU A 143 -14.18 -13.38 2.02
C LEU A 143 -13.40 -12.06 2.05
N SER A 144 -12.72 -11.71 0.95
CA SER A 144 -12.15 -10.40 0.75
C SER A 144 -12.26 -10.00 -0.72
N LEU A 145 -12.82 -8.82 -0.95
CA LEU A 145 -12.99 -8.19 -2.25
C LEU A 145 -12.16 -6.91 -2.25
N SER A 146 -11.40 -6.67 -3.29
CA SER A 146 -10.72 -5.38 -3.46
C SER A 146 -10.81 -4.91 -4.89
N ALA A 147 -11.04 -3.61 -5.04
CA ALA A 147 -11.01 -2.90 -6.30
C ALA A 147 -10.16 -1.65 -6.11
N SER A 148 -9.28 -1.38 -7.08
CA SER A 148 -8.42 -0.21 -7.08
C SER A 148 -8.24 0.34 -8.47
N HIS A 149 -8.16 1.66 -8.55
CA HIS A 149 -7.93 2.43 -9.77
C HIS A 149 -6.68 3.30 -9.59
N GLY A 150 -5.72 3.07 -10.46
CA GLY A 150 -4.40 3.65 -10.48
C GLY A 150 -4.24 4.77 -11.49
N LEU A 151 -3.08 5.40 -11.43
CA LEU A 151 -2.67 6.36 -12.46
C LEU A 151 -2.55 5.66 -13.82
N ARG A 152 -2.68 6.47 -14.88
CA ARG A 152 -2.65 6.00 -16.28
C ARG A 152 -3.72 4.97 -16.62
N GLY A 153 -4.79 4.83 -15.82
CA GLY A 153 -5.86 3.87 -16.10
C GLY A 153 -5.56 2.44 -15.63
N ARG A 154 -4.54 2.25 -14.78
CA ARG A 154 -4.26 0.95 -14.14
C ARG A 154 -5.44 0.51 -13.29
N GLN A 155 -5.86 -0.74 -13.39
CA GLN A 155 -6.97 -1.26 -12.58
C GLN A 155 -6.58 -2.59 -11.96
N LYS A 156 -7.08 -2.84 -10.76
CA LYS A 156 -6.89 -4.14 -10.10
C LYS A 156 -8.15 -4.51 -9.34
N TYR A 157 -8.63 -5.71 -9.65
CA TYR A 157 -9.75 -6.35 -9.00
C TYR A 157 -9.27 -7.67 -8.43
N GLN A 158 -9.68 -7.96 -7.21
CA GLN A 158 -9.32 -9.22 -6.57
C GLN A 158 -10.50 -9.70 -5.73
N PHE A 159 -10.88 -10.94 -6.00
CA PHE A 159 -11.77 -11.73 -5.19
C PHE A 159 -10.93 -12.79 -4.49
N SER A 160 -11.10 -12.96 -3.18
CA SER A 160 -10.45 -14.04 -2.46
C SER A 160 -11.35 -14.60 -1.39
N MET A 161 -11.36 -15.92 -1.28
CA MET A 161 -12.10 -16.63 -0.27
C MET A 161 -11.16 -17.63 0.37
N LYS A 162 -10.94 -17.52 1.69
CA LYS A 162 -10.00 -18.36 2.42
C LYS A 162 -10.73 -19.26 3.40
N ARG A 163 -10.16 -20.44 3.66
CA ARG A 163 -10.58 -21.41 4.67
C ARG A 163 -12.04 -21.84 4.53
N ILE A 164 -12.47 -22.12 3.30
CA ILE A 164 -13.76 -22.75 3.02
C ILE A 164 -13.66 -24.20 3.50
N GLN A 165 -14.35 -24.56 4.57
CA GLN A 165 -14.27 -25.94 5.06
C GLN A 165 -15.12 -26.85 4.17
N LEU A 166 -14.50 -27.89 3.62
CA LEU A 166 -15.17 -28.86 2.73
C LEU A 166 -15.68 -30.10 3.49
N GLY A 167 -15.32 -30.23 4.77
CA GLY A 167 -15.64 -31.36 5.64
C GLY A 167 -14.39 -31.96 6.27
N GLY A 168 -14.46 -32.37 7.54
CA GLY A 168 -13.31 -32.90 8.27
C GLY A 168 -12.11 -31.91 8.33
N PRO A 169 -10.87 -32.37 8.12
CA PRO A 169 -9.67 -31.53 8.11
C PRO A 169 -9.45 -30.79 6.78
N LEU A 170 -10.36 -30.92 5.80
CA LEU A 170 -10.20 -30.32 4.47
C LEU A 170 -10.69 -28.87 4.43
N ALA A 171 -9.83 -28.00 3.90
CA ALA A 171 -10.14 -26.60 3.66
C ALA A 171 -9.71 -26.19 2.25
N ALA A 172 -10.45 -25.26 1.66
CA ALA A 172 -10.14 -24.67 0.36
C ALA A 172 -9.91 -23.16 0.47
N ASP A 173 -8.95 -22.67 -0.29
CA ASP A 173 -8.79 -21.25 -0.60
C ASP A 173 -9.02 -21.04 -2.10
N MET A 174 -9.64 -19.92 -2.44
CA MET A 174 -9.90 -19.48 -3.80
C MET A 174 -9.42 -18.05 -3.97
N LEU A 175 -8.79 -17.76 -5.10
CA LEU A 175 -8.28 -16.45 -5.42
C LEU A 175 -8.49 -16.19 -6.91
N VAL A 176 -9.16 -15.08 -7.23
CA VAL A 176 -9.30 -14.58 -8.59
C VAL A 176 -8.79 -13.15 -8.60
N LYS A 177 -7.91 -12.83 -9.54
CA LYS A 177 -7.37 -11.50 -9.75
C LYS A 177 -7.55 -11.11 -11.22
N TYR A 178 -7.86 -9.84 -11.44
CA TYR A 178 -7.85 -9.22 -12.75
C TYR A 178 -7.07 -7.92 -12.66
N HIS A 179 -6.04 -7.77 -13.47
CA HIS A 179 -5.22 -6.57 -13.56
C HIS A 179 -5.30 -5.98 -14.97
N LEU A 180 -5.41 -4.67 -15.03
CA LEU A 180 -5.31 -3.89 -16.25
C LEU A 180 -4.09 -2.96 -16.12
N GLN A 181 -3.11 -3.14 -16.99
CA GLN A 181 -1.85 -2.41 -16.98
C GLN A 181 -1.63 -1.77 -18.36
N PRO A 182 -2.04 -0.50 -18.53
CA PRO A 182 -1.77 0.26 -19.74
C PRO A 182 -0.31 0.73 -19.80
N ASP A 183 0.12 0.98 -21.04
CA ASP A 183 1.41 1.56 -21.44
C ASP A 183 2.61 0.73 -20.97
N GLU A 184 2.50 -0.59 -21.02
CA GLU A 184 3.65 -1.45 -20.79
C GLU A 184 4.49 -1.56 -22.06
N ALA A 185 5.80 -1.36 -21.93
CA ALA A 185 6.74 -1.66 -22.98
C ALA A 185 6.71 -3.18 -23.23
N PHE A 186 6.15 -3.59 -24.36
CA PHE A 186 6.14 -5.00 -24.74
C PHE A 186 7.45 -5.32 -25.44
N PHE A 187 8.38 -5.94 -24.70
CA PHE A 187 9.58 -6.53 -25.27
C PHE A 187 9.23 -7.89 -25.88
N GLY A 188 8.51 -7.88 -27.00
CA GLY A 188 8.26 -9.08 -27.79
C GLY A 188 9.56 -9.58 -28.43
N ILE A 189 9.80 -10.90 -28.40
CA ILE A 189 10.96 -11.53 -29.05
C ILE A 189 10.86 -11.45 -30.59
N GLU A 190 9.68 -11.16 -31.13
CA GLU A 190 9.39 -11.19 -32.57
C GLU A 190 9.69 -9.88 -33.32
N SER A 191 9.81 -8.73 -32.65
CA SER A 191 10.12 -7.45 -33.34
C SER A 191 11.58 -7.31 -33.76
N ALA A 192 12.47 -8.21 -33.32
CA ALA A 192 13.89 -8.17 -33.68
C ALA A 192 14.20 -8.84 -35.03
N PHE A 193 13.26 -9.56 -35.65
CA PHE A 193 13.58 -10.47 -36.76
C PHE A 193 12.99 -10.12 -38.13
N GLU A 194 11.99 -9.25 -38.25
CA GLU A 194 11.23 -9.21 -39.51
C GLU A 194 11.46 -8.04 -40.46
N ASN A 195 12.00 -6.88 -40.07
CA ASN A 195 12.42 -5.86 -41.06
C ASN A 195 13.51 -4.95 -40.50
N GLY A 196 14.74 -5.14 -40.97
CA GLY A 196 15.84 -4.22 -40.70
C GLY A 196 15.58 -2.86 -41.35
N SER A 197 15.09 -1.88 -40.58
CA SER A 197 15.47 -0.46 -40.67
C SER A 197 14.68 0.49 -39.75
N ASP A 198 13.66 0.06 -39.03
CA ASP A 198 12.92 0.93 -38.08
C ASP A 198 13.21 0.53 -36.62
N VAL A 199 14.37 0.95 -36.12
CA VAL A 199 14.78 0.76 -34.70
C VAL A 199 14.08 1.74 -33.75
N ASP A 200 13.29 2.69 -34.28
CA ASP A 200 12.63 3.75 -33.51
C ASP A 200 11.10 3.61 -33.44
N ASP A 201 10.50 2.53 -33.93
CA ASP A 201 9.07 2.27 -33.75
C ASP A 201 8.85 1.70 -32.34
N ASP A 202 9.10 2.53 -31.33
CA ASP A 202 8.80 2.28 -29.92
C ASP A 202 7.28 2.15 -29.80
N ARG A 203 6.77 0.95 -30.06
CA ARG A 203 5.34 0.59 -29.93
C ARG A 203 4.98 0.49 -28.45
N THR A 204 5.25 1.54 -27.70
CA THR A 204 4.83 1.74 -26.32
C THR A 204 3.38 2.21 -26.32
N ASN A 205 2.42 1.29 -26.47
CA ASN A 205 0.99 1.56 -26.27
C ASN A 205 0.20 0.23 -26.19
N TYR A 206 0.68 -0.74 -25.41
CA TYR A 206 -0.06 -1.97 -25.19
C TYR A 206 -0.84 -1.91 -23.89
N LEU A 207 -2.09 -2.36 -23.96
CA LEU A 207 -2.92 -2.64 -22.80
C LEU A 207 -2.70 -4.10 -22.41
N LEU A 208 -2.00 -4.33 -21.29
CA LEU A 208 -1.85 -5.66 -20.73
C LEU A 208 -3.04 -5.96 -19.81
N GLU A 209 -3.79 -7.00 -20.15
CA GLU A 209 -4.81 -7.58 -19.28
C GLU A 209 -4.29 -8.90 -18.71
N GLN A 210 -4.29 -9.02 -17.39
CA GLN A 210 -3.88 -10.24 -16.68
C GLN A 210 -5.05 -10.78 -15.89
N SER A 211 -5.39 -12.05 -16.13
CA SER A 211 -6.38 -12.79 -15.35
C SER A 211 -5.70 -13.96 -14.66
N PHE A 212 -5.84 -14.05 -13.35
CA PHE A 212 -5.27 -15.12 -12.54
C PHE A 212 -6.35 -15.77 -11.70
N GLY A 213 -6.44 -17.09 -11.76
CA GLY A 213 -7.32 -17.89 -10.93
C GLY A 213 -6.53 -18.98 -10.20
N GLU A 214 -6.78 -19.16 -8.92
CA GLU A 214 -6.12 -20.18 -8.10
C GLU A 214 -7.09 -20.79 -7.10
N VAL A 215 -7.02 -22.10 -6.98
CA VAL A 215 -7.68 -22.90 -5.94
C VAL A 215 -6.61 -23.67 -5.19
N LYS A 216 -6.61 -23.56 -3.88
CA LYS A 216 -5.74 -24.33 -2.98
C LYS A 216 -6.61 -25.23 -2.13
N LEU A 217 -6.35 -26.53 -2.15
CA LEU A 217 -6.96 -27.50 -1.25
C LEU A 217 -5.92 -27.90 -0.21
N GLY A 218 -6.26 -27.79 1.06
CA GLY A 218 -5.40 -28.15 2.19
C GLY A 218 -6.07 -29.17 3.09
N ALA A 219 -5.28 -30.10 3.63
CA ALA A 219 -5.67 -30.97 4.72
C ALA A 219 -4.62 -30.87 5.82
N ASP A 220 -5.06 -30.70 7.06
CA ASP A 220 -4.16 -30.89 8.21
C ASP A 220 -4.00 -32.40 8.44
N VAL A 221 -2.77 -32.89 8.33
CA VAL A 221 -2.40 -34.30 8.51
C VAL A 221 -1.72 -34.43 9.87
N GLY A 222 -2.54 -34.51 10.92
CA GLY A 222 -2.09 -34.48 12.32
C GLY A 222 -1.73 -33.06 12.79
N ASP A 223 -1.04 -32.95 13.93
CA ASP A 223 -0.81 -31.66 14.59
C ASP A 223 0.33 -30.82 13.98
N ARG A 224 1.16 -31.42 13.12
CA ARG A 224 2.43 -30.82 12.65
C ARG A 224 2.57 -30.71 11.14
N PHE A 225 1.75 -31.40 10.37
CA PHE A 225 1.88 -31.45 8.92
C PHE A 225 0.61 -30.98 8.24
N SER A 226 0.76 -30.27 7.12
CA SER A 226 -0.36 -29.91 6.25
C SER A 226 -0.03 -30.31 4.82
N ALA A 227 -0.89 -31.10 4.19
CA ALA A 227 -0.82 -31.39 2.77
C ALA A 227 -1.59 -30.32 2.00
N LYS A 228 -1.02 -29.75 0.94
CA LYS A 228 -1.66 -28.73 0.12
C LYS A 228 -1.51 -29.06 -1.37
N ALA A 229 -2.62 -29.12 -2.08
CA ALA A 229 -2.67 -29.15 -3.53
C ALA A 229 -3.05 -27.76 -4.03
N VAL A 230 -2.32 -27.24 -5.01
CA VAL A 230 -2.57 -25.93 -5.61
C VAL A 230 -2.77 -26.13 -7.10
N ALA A 231 -3.88 -25.62 -7.61
CA ALA A 231 -4.15 -25.55 -9.04
C ALA A 231 -4.49 -24.11 -9.39
N GLY A 232 -3.96 -23.62 -10.50
CA GLY A 232 -4.23 -22.27 -10.94
C GLY A 232 -3.93 -22.07 -12.42
N TYR A 233 -4.40 -20.95 -12.95
CA TYR A 233 -4.15 -20.49 -14.29
C TYR A 233 -3.79 -19.01 -14.26
N GLU A 234 -2.99 -18.61 -15.24
CA GLU A 234 -2.68 -17.23 -15.53
C GLU A 234 -2.83 -17.02 -17.02
N VAL A 235 -3.63 -16.03 -17.40
CA VAL A 235 -3.85 -15.63 -18.79
C VAL A 235 -3.41 -14.19 -18.91
N ASN A 236 -2.47 -13.96 -19.81
CA ASN A 236 -1.94 -12.65 -20.15
C ASN A 236 -2.33 -12.35 -21.59
N SER A 237 -3.08 -11.26 -21.81
CA SER A 237 -3.42 -10.77 -23.14
C SER A 237 -2.91 -9.35 -23.33
N ALA A 238 -2.23 -9.10 -24.44
CA ALA A 238 -1.86 -7.76 -24.87
C ALA A 238 -2.84 -7.32 -25.95
N ARG A 239 -3.42 -6.13 -25.80
CA ARG A 239 -4.25 -5.49 -26.82
C ARG A 239 -3.57 -4.21 -27.28
N GLY A 240 -3.45 -4.01 -28.60
CA GLY A 240 -2.96 -2.74 -29.15
C GLY A 240 -3.86 -1.60 -28.69
N GLY A 241 -3.26 -0.59 -28.06
CA GLY A 241 -3.90 0.68 -27.75
C GLY A 241 -4.29 1.37 -29.06
N LYS A 242 -5.50 1.91 -29.11
CA LYS A 242 -5.93 2.81 -30.19
C LYS A 242 -5.58 4.24 -29.83
#